data_AF-A0ABD2RR91-F1
#
_entry.id   AF-A0ABD2RR91-F1
#
_cell.length_a   1.000
_cell.length_b   1.000
_cell.length_c   1.000
_cell.angle_alpha   90.00
_cell.angle_beta   90.00
_cell.angle_gamma   90.00
#
_symmetry.space_group_name_H-M   'P 1'
#
loop_
_entity.id
_entity.type
_entity.pdbx_description
1 polymer ?
#
loop_
_entity_poly.entity_id
_entity_poly.type
_entity_poly.pdbx_seq_one_letter_code
_entity_poly.pdbx_strand_id
1 'polypeptide(L)'
;SFPILFRCLCSARAIWFNLLHFHFCFFRSEMENAIYFHNRMAEKGITPSCTTWKLLTRGYLKQKEMDKVLDFFKRTVTSVSKWDPDAKMVQEMFHVVEEQGDIQMAEQLLVTLRHAKYVNTEIYNALLRTYVNAGKMPMIVTERMKKDNVEMDEETRKLIRITSKMTVTEVPNGVA
;
A
#
# COMPACT_ATOMS: atom_id res chain seq x y z
N SER A 1 -9.65 -4.11 49.01
CA SER A 1 -10.20 -4.52 47.70
C SER A 1 -9.90 -3.47 46.63
N PHE A 2 -8.65 -3.42 46.15
CA PHE A 2 -8.12 -2.49 45.15
C PHE A 2 -8.04 -3.00 43.69
N PRO A 3 -8.44 -4.23 43.26
CA PRO A 3 -8.16 -4.67 41.88
C PRO A 3 -9.25 -4.36 40.85
N ILE A 4 -10.47 -3.97 41.24
CA ILE A 4 -11.60 -3.84 40.31
C ILE A 4 -11.69 -2.43 39.69
N LEU A 5 -11.28 -1.39 40.43
CA LEU A 5 -11.23 -0.01 39.94
C LEU A 5 -10.12 0.26 38.93
N PHE A 6 -9.02 -0.51 38.96
CA PHE A 6 -7.92 -0.36 38.00
C PHE A 6 -8.27 -0.92 36.61
N ARG A 7 -9.23 -1.84 36.53
CA ARG A 7 -9.65 -2.48 35.28
C ARG A 7 -10.65 -1.64 34.48
N CYS A 8 -11.45 -0.81 35.15
CA CYS A 8 -12.36 0.14 34.48
C CYS A 8 -11.66 1.44 34.03
N LEU A 9 -10.57 1.87 34.70
CA LEU A 9 -9.81 3.08 34.34
C LEU A 9 -9.00 2.95 33.03
N CYS A 10 -8.66 1.71 32.61
CA CYS A 10 -8.04 1.47 31.31
C CYS A 10 -9.02 1.62 30.13
N SER A 11 -10.33 1.52 30.35
CA SER A 11 -11.35 1.66 29.30
C SER A 11 -11.75 3.13 29.06
N ALA A 12 -11.88 3.93 30.13
CA ALA A 12 -12.28 5.34 30.01
C ALA A 12 -11.21 6.25 29.38
N ARG A 13 -9.92 5.91 29.49
CA ARG A 13 -8.80 6.70 28.95
C ARG A 13 -8.72 6.66 27.42
N ALA A 14 -9.14 5.55 26.79
CA ALA A 14 -9.22 5.44 25.34
C ALA A 14 -10.36 6.28 24.76
N ILE A 15 -11.49 6.35 25.48
CA ILE A 15 -12.68 7.11 25.07
C ILE A 15 -12.39 8.63 25.15
N TRP A 16 -11.68 9.10 26.18
CA TRP A 16 -11.25 10.50 26.28
C TRP A 16 -10.17 10.89 25.27
N PHE A 17 -9.21 10.00 24.96
CA PHE A 17 -8.22 10.26 23.90
C PHE A 17 -8.89 10.36 22.52
N ASN A 18 -9.94 9.58 22.27
CA ASN A 18 -10.73 9.62 21.02
C ASN A 18 -11.67 10.84 20.94
N LEU A 19 -12.22 11.33 22.06
CA LEU A 19 -13.02 12.57 22.10
C LEU A 19 -12.15 13.82 21.93
N LEU A 20 -10.93 13.84 22.49
CA LEU A 20 -9.94 14.90 22.24
C LEU A 20 -9.41 14.84 20.79
N HIS A 21 -9.31 13.65 20.21
CA HIS A 21 -9.01 13.43 18.78
C HIS A 21 -10.06 14.09 17.88
N PHE A 22 -11.34 14.15 18.29
CA PHE A 22 -12.40 14.83 17.54
C PHE A 22 -12.31 16.37 17.63
N HIS A 23 -11.95 16.92 18.80
CA HIS A 23 -11.85 18.36 19.02
C HIS A 23 -10.60 18.99 18.35
N PHE A 24 -9.47 18.28 18.31
CA PHE A 24 -8.23 18.77 17.70
C PHE A 24 -8.14 18.51 16.17
N CYS A 25 -9.06 17.70 15.62
CA CYS A 25 -9.12 17.35 14.20
C CYS A 25 -9.47 18.53 13.27
N PHE A 26 -9.91 19.67 13.81
CA PHE A 26 -10.49 20.76 13.01
C PHE A 26 -9.45 21.68 12.32
N PHE A 27 -8.16 21.57 12.64
CA PHE A 27 -7.13 22.51 12.15
C PHE A 27 -5.88 21.89 11.50
N ARG A 28 -5.74 20.56 11.46
CA ARG A 28 -4.55 19.90 10.89
C ARG A 28 -4.91 18.89 9.81
N SER A 29 -4.08 18.83 8.77
CA SER A 29 -4.16 17.80 7.74
C SER A 29 -4.17 16.41 8.39
N GLU A 30 -4.98 15.49 7.86
CA GLU A 30 -5.06 14.08 8.30
C GLU A 30 -3.66 13.46 8.49
N MET A 31 -2.71 13.93 7.69
CA MET A 31 -1.32 13.50 7.68
C MET A 31 -0.52 13.96 8.91
N GLU A 32 -0.64 15.24 9.30
CA GLU A 32 0.05 15.76 10.48
C GLU A 32 -0.43 15.06 11.75
N ASN A 33 -1.73 14.75 11.81
CA ASN A 33 -2.30 13.97 12.88
C ASN A 33 -1.74 12.53 12.88
N ALA A 34 -1.72 11.85 11.72
CA ALA A 34 -1.19 10.49 11.62
C ALA A 34 0.28 10.41 12.06
N ILE A 35 1.14 11.33 11.61
CA ILE A 35 2.56 11.40 12.01
C ILE A 35 2.69 11.71 13.50
N TYR A 36 1.95 12.69 14.02
CA TYR A 36 1.98 13.03 15.44
C TYR A 36 1.59 11.85 16.32
N PHE A 37 0.50 11.16 15.98
CA PHE A 37 0.06 9.96 16.70
C PHE A 37 1.08 8.83 16.60
N HIS A 38 1.69 8.62 15.44
CA HIS A 38 2.74 7.62 15.24
C HIS A 38 3.95 7.87 16.15
N ASN A 39 4.46 9.10 16.17
CA ASN A 39 5.61 9.48 17.00
C ASN A 39 5.28 9.36 18.50
N ARG A 40 4.09 9.81 18.92
CA ARG A 40 3.62 9.67 20.30
C ARG A 40 3.46 8.22 20.74
N MET A 41 3.03 7.33 19.84
CA MET A 41 2.94 5.91 20.11
C MET A 41 4.32 5.28 20.27
N ALA A 42 5.26 5.62 19.38
CA ALA A 42 6.65 5.18 19.48
C ALA A 42 7.33 5.64 20.80
N GLU A 43 7.16 6.91 21.19
CA GLU A 43 7.67 7.47 22.45
C GLU A 43 7.17 6.70 23.69
N LYS A 44 5.94 6.18 23.62
CA LYS A 44 5.29 5.48 24.73
C LYS A 44 5.43 3.95 24.65
N GLY A 45 6.16 3.44 23.67
CA GLY A 45 6.28 2.00 23.42
C GLY A 45 4.95 1.32 23.04
N ILE A 46 3.99 2.09 22.52
CA ILE A 46 2.70 1.59 22.06
C ILE A 46 2.83 1.16 20.60
N THR A 47 2.53 -0.09 20.30
CA THR A 47 2.56 -0.61 18.93
C THR A 47 1.44 0.01 18.10
N PRO A 48 1.76 0.68 16.97
CA PRO A 48 0.72 1.20 16.08
C PRO A 48 -0.17 0.10 15.52
N SER A 49 -1.46 0.38 15.39
CA SER A 49 -2.43 -0.56 14.83
C SER A 49 -2.47 -0.51 13.30
N CYS A 50 -3.10 -1.50 12.66
CA CYS A 50 -3.38 -1.52 11.23
C CYS A 50 -4.03 -0.21 10.73
N THR A 51 -4.95 0.36 11.53
CA THR A 51 -5.61 1.64 11.22
C THR A 51 -4.62 2.80 11.17
N THR A 52 -3.63 2.84 12.06
CA THR A 52 -2.58 3.86 12.05
C THR A 52 -1.73 3.77 10.79
N TRP A 53 -1.28 2.56 10.43
CA TRP A 53 -0.50 2.35 9.21
C TRP A 53 -1.31 2.75 7.95
N LYS A 54 -2.59 2.37 7.89
CA LYS A 54 -3.49 2.75 6.79
C LYS A 54 -3.63 4.28 6.65
N LEU A 55 -3.74 5.01 7.76
CA LEU A 55 -3.81 6.47 7.74
C LEU A 55 -2.52 7.11 7.25
N LEU A 56 -1.35 6.61 7.69
CA LEU A 56 -0.05 7.06 7.21
C LEU A 56 0.11 6.78 5.70
N THR A 57 -0.28 5.59 5.22
CA THR A 57 -0.27 5.26 3.79
C THR A 57 -1.10 6.26 2.99
N ARG A 58 -2.34 6.57 3.41
CA ARG A 58 -3.17 7.58 2.73
C ARG A 58 -2.54 8.98 2.76
N GLY A 59 -1.98 9.37 3.90
CA GLY A 59 -1.36 10.68 4.07
C GLY A 59 -0.16 10.88 3.16
N TYR A 60 0.76 9.91 3.11
CA TYR A 60 1.91 9.97 2.21
C TYR A 60 1.52 9.79 0.73
N LEU A 61 0.44 9.05 0.43
CA LEU A 61 -0.06 8.90 -0.94
C LEU A 61 -0.56 10.23 -1.51
N LYS A 62 -1.27 11.03 -0.70
CA LYS A 62 -1.66 12.41 -1.08
C LYS A 62 -0.46 13.32 -1.34
N GLN A 63 0.69 13.04 -0.71
CA GLN A 63 1.95 13.77 -0.92
C GLN A 63 2.80 13.17 -2.05
N LYS A 64 2.35 12.07 -2.67
CA LYS A 64 3.09 11.28 -3.68
C LYS A 64 4.48 10.80 -3.20
N GLU A 65 4.70 10.67 -1.89
CA GLU A 65 5.95 10.13 -1.32
C GLU A 65 5.94 8.60 -1.33
N MET A 66 6.12 8.01 -2.52
CA MET A 66 5.85 6.60 -2.78
C MET A 66 6.72 5.61 -1.97
N ASP A 67 7.96 5.97 -1.63
CA ASP A 67 8.83 5.14 -0.79
C ASP A 67 8.21 4.88 0.60
N LYS A 68 7.69 5.95 1.21
CA LYS A 68 7.03 5.87 2.52
C LYS A 68 5.66 5.21 2.41
N VAL A 69 4.92 5.50 1.35
CA VAL A 69 3.65 4.83 1.02
C VAL A 69 3.85 3.32 1.03
N LEU A 70 4.89 2.82 0.36
CA LEU A 70 5.18 1.40 0.30
C LEU A 70 5.53 0.80 1.66
N ASP A 71 6.38 1.46 2.46
CA ASP A 71 6.75 0.96 3.80
C ASP A 71 5.52 0.81 4.69
N PHE A 72 4.70 1.86 4.79
CA PHE A 72 3.49 1.83 5.60
C PHE A 72 2.40 0.91 5.02
N PHE A 73 2.32 0.78 3.70
CA PHE A 73 1.39 -0.16 3.06
C PHE A 73 1.76 -1.62 3.35
N LYS A 74 3.04 -1.99 3.23
CA LYS A 74 3.53 -3.32 3.61
C LYS A 74 3.17 -3.63 5.07
N ARG A 75 3.43 -2.71 5.99
CA ARG A 75 3.04 -2.85 7.41
C ARG A 75 1.54 -3.01 7.60
N THR A 76 0.73 -2.24 6.86
CA THR A 76 -0.74 -2.35 6.89
C THR A 76 -1.18 -3.77 6.54
N VAL A 77 -0.68 -4.30 5.42
CA VAL A 77 -1.01 -5.64 4.93
C VAL A 77 -0.52 -6.74 5.88
N THR A 78 0.70 -6.64 6.42
CA THR A 78 1.29 -7.68 7.27
C THR A 78 0.84 -7.63 8.73
N SER A 79 0.26 -6.51 9.17
CA SER A 79 -0.20 -6.35 10.57
C SER A 79 -1.46 -7.14 10.92
N VAL A 80 -2.12 -7.74 9.92
CA VAL A 80 -3.37 -8.49 10.07
C VAL A 80 -3.28 -9.83 9.37
N SER A 81 -3.96 -10.85 9.91
CA SER A 81 -3.98 -12.19 9.32
C SER A 81 -4.73 -12.24 7.98
N LYS A 82 -5.77 -11.40 7.84
CA LYS A 82 -6.51 -11.19 6.60
C LYS A 82 -6.70 -9.69 6.42
N TRP A 83 -6.04 -9.15 5.41
CA TRP A 83 -6.18 -7.75 5.05
C TRP A 83 -7.48 -7.53 4.29
N ASP A 84 -8.20 -6.46 4.64
CA ASP A 84 -9.39 -5.98 3.92
C ASP A 84 -8.97 -4.87 2.93
N PRO A 85 -8.98 -5.14 1.62
CA PRO A 85 -8.42 -4.24 0.63
C PRO A 85 -9.20 -2.94 0.49
N ASP A 86 -8.46 -1.83 0.53
CA ASP A 86 -8.99 -0.52 0.15
C ASP A 86 -8.76 -0.31 -1.35
N ALA A 87 -9.72 -0.73 -2.17
CA ALA A 87 -9.60 -0.70 -3.63
C ALA A 87 -9.25 0.70 -4.16
N LYS A 88 -9.81 1.76 -3.55
CA LYS A 88 -9.52 3.15 -3.93
C LYS A 88 -8.06 3.53 -3.64
N MET A 89 -7.55 3.14 -2.47
CA MET A 89 -6.14 3.35 -2.13
C MET A 89 -5.21 2.63 -3.11
N VAL A 90 -5.49 1.35 -3.40
CA VAL A 90 -4.67 0.56 -4.33
C VAL A 90 -4.68 1.17 -5.73
N GLN A 91 -5.86 1.57 -6.22
CA GLN A 91 -6.00 2.24 -7.52
C GLN A 91 -5.20 3.55 -7.57
N GLU A 92 -5.28 4.38 -6.53
CA GLU A 92 -4.55 5.65 -6.46
C GLU A 92 -3.03 5.43 -6.39
N MET A 93 -2.55 4.41 -5.67
CA MET A 93 -1.14 4.03 -5.66
C MET A 93 -0.66 3.64 -7.07
N PHE A 94 -1.42 2.82 -7.79
CA PHE A 94 -1.06 2.43 -9.16
C PHE A 94 -1.13 3.60 -10.14
N HIS A 95 -2.10 4.50 -10.00
CA HIS A 95 -2.19 5.70 -10.82
C HIS A 95 -0.93 6.57 -10.70
N VAL A 96 -0.46 6.83 -9.47
CA VAL A 96 0.77 7.62 -9.25
C VAL A 96 1.99 6.94 -9.88
N VAL A 97 2.10 5.62 -9.73
CA VAL A 97 3.24 4.85 -10.27
C VAL A 97 3.20 4.78 -11.80
N GLU A 98 2.01 4.64 -12.39
CA GLU A 98 1.80 4.64 -13.83
C GLU A 98 2.18 6.00 -14.44
N GLU A 99 1.77 7.11 -13.82
CA GLU A 99 2.16 8.48 -14.21
C GLU A 99 3.68 8.67 -14.19
N GLN A 100 4.35 8.09 -13.20
CA GLN A 100 5.80 8.21 -13.01
C GLN A 100 6.61 7.24 -13.89
N GLY A 101 5.98 6.19 -14.44
CA GLY A 101 6.67 5.11 -15.13
C GLY A 101 7.60 4.30 -14.21
N ASP A 102 7.35 4.31 -12.91
CA ASP A 102 8.24 3.66 -11.92
C ASP A 102 7.95 2.16 -11.83
N ILE A 103 8.62 1.38 -12.69
CA ILE A 103 8.51 -0.08 -12.72
C ILE A 103 8.90 -0.71 -11.38
N GLN A 104 9.93 -0.19 -10.71
CA GLN A 104 10.43 -0.79 -9.48
C GLN A 104 9.37 -0.70 -8.37
N MET A 105 8.77 0.48 -8.23
CA MET A 105 7.68 0.72 -7.29
C MET A 105 6.44 -0.12 -7.64
N ALA A 106 6.07 -0.21 -8.93
CA ALA A 106 4.95 -1.03 -9.41
C ALA A 106 5.12 -2.52 -9.07
N GLU A 107 6.32 -3.07 -9.31
CA GLU A 107 6.62 -4.46 -9.02
C GLU A 107 6.57 -4.75 -7.51
N GLN A 108 7.06 -3.84 -6.68
CA GLN A 108 6.99 -3.99 -5.23
C GLN A 108 5.55 -3.93 -4.70
N LEU A 109 4.68 -3.10 -5.30
CA LEU A 109 3.24 -3.10 -4.99
C LEU A 109 2.60 -4.44 -5.36
N LEU A 110 2.85 -4.93 -6.56
CA LEU A 110 2.30 -6.22 -7.00
C LEU A 110 2.75 -7.35 -6.08
N VAL A 111 4.03 -7.42 -5.69
CA VAL A 111 4.52 -8.42 -4.73
C VAL A 111 3.79 -8.32 -3.39
N THR A 112 3.61 -7.11 -2.86
CA THR A 112 2.89 -6.89 -1.60
C THR A 112 1.44 -7.38 -1.69
N LEU A 113 0.77 -7.08 -2.80
CA LEU A 113 -0.62 -7.47 -3.06
C LEU A 113 -0.80 -8.97 -3.30
N ARG A 114 0.17 -9.64 -3.94
CA ARG A 114 0.19 -11.10 -4.10
C ARG A 114 0.29 -11.80 -2.75
N HIS A 115 1.15 -11.33 -1.85
CA HIS A 115 1.22 -11.85 -0.48
C HIS A 115 -0.10 -11.67 0.28
N ALA A 116 -0.81 -10.56 0.03
CA ALA A 116 -2.13 -10.29 0.58
C ALA A 116 -3.26 -11.12 -0.08
N LYS A 117 -2.96 -11.89 -1.14
CA LYS A 117 -3.93 -12.55 -2.01
C LYS A 117 -4.97 -11.59 -2.62
N TYR A 118 -4.56 -10.35 -2.88
CA TYR A 118 -5.39 -9.31 -3.51
C TYR A 118 -4.80 -8.89 -4.85
N VAL A 119 -4.97 -9.72 -5.88
CA VAL A 119 -4.59 -9.41 -7.26
C VAL A 119 -5.74 -9.68 -8.21
N ASN A 120 -5.85 -8.85 -9.24
CA ASN A 120 -6.89 -8.92 -10.26
C ASN A 120 -6.38 -8.35 -11.58
N THR A 121 -7.21 -8.41 -12.62
CA THR A 121 -6.85 -7.98 -13.97
C THR A 121 -6.45 -6.51 -14.05
N GLU A 122 -7.14 -5.61 -13.34
CA GLU A 122 -6.82 -4.18 -13.35
C GLU A 122 -5.44 -3.89 -12.73
N ILE A 123 -5.06 -4.58 -11.65
CA ILE A 123 -3.72 -4.45 -11.06
C ILE A 123 -2.64 -4.84 -12.07
N TYR A 124 -2.87 -5.92 -12.82
CA TYR A 124 -1.96 -6.35 -13.88
C TYR A 124 -1.94 -5.40 -15.07
N ASN A 125 -3.10 -4.86 -15.47
CA ASN A 125 -3.18 -3.85 -16.53
C ASN A 125 -2.43 -2.57 -16.13
N ALA A 126 -2.60 -2.07 -14.91
CA ALA A 126 -1.86 -0.89 -14.42
C ALA A 126 -0.35 -1.11 -14.39
N LEU A 127 0.11 -2.30 -13.98
CA LEU A 127 1.52 -2.67 -14.09
C LEU A 127 1.99 -2.63 -15.55
N LEU A 128 1.24 -3.24 -16.47
CA LEU A 128 1.56 -3.26 -17.90
C LEU A 128 1.59 -1.85 -18.51
N ARG A 129 0.64 -0.98 -18.15
CA ARG A 129 0.64 0.43 -18.56
C ARG A 129 1.90 1.16 -18.05
N THR A 130 2.33 0.87 -16.82
CA THR A 130 3.60 1.39 -16.27
C THR A 130 4.81 0.97 -17.12
N TYR A 131 4.87 -0.30 -17.53
CA TYR A 131 5.92 -0.80 -18.44
C TYR A 131 5.88 -0.12 -19.81
N VAL A 132 4.69 0.09 -20.37
CA VAL A 132 4.50 0.83 -21.62
C VAL A 132 5.05 2.25 -21.50
N ASN A 133 4.68 2.97 -20.43
CA ASN A 133 5.13 4.35 -20.19
C ASN A 133 6.65 4.44 -20.02
N ALA A 134 7.25 3.42 -19.40
CA ALA A 134 8.70 3.32 -19.23
C ALA A 134 9.44 2.79 -20.48
N GLY A 135 8.74 2.41 -21.55
CA GLY A 135 9.34 1.90 -22.79
C GLY A 135 10.07 0.56 -22.63
N LYS A 136 9.67 -0.24 -21.65
CA LYS A 136 10.34 -1.48 -21.24
C LYS A 136 9.43 -2.69 -21.37
N MET A 137 10.00 -3.84 -21.72
CA MET A 137 9.26 -5.08 -21.81
C MET A 137 9.07 -5.73 -20.42
N PRO A 138 7.83 -6.08 -20.03
CA PRO A 138 7.55 -6.84 -18.82
C PRO A 138 7.95 -8.30 -19.02
N MET A 139 8.71 -8.85 -18.07
CA MET A 139 9.11 -10.26 -18.11
C MET A 139 7.98 -11.16 -17.59
N ILE A 140 7.69 -12.23 -18.34
CA ILE A 140 6.83 -13.37 -17.93
C ILE A 140 5.46 -13.01 -17.32
N VAL A 141 4.87 -11.89 -17.74
CA VAL A 141 3.60 -11.39 -17.16
C VAL A 141 2.45 -12.38 -17.37
N THR A 142 2.43 -13.07 -18.52
CA THR A 142 1.44 -14.10 -18.85
C THR A 142 1.50 -15.29 -17.90
N GLU A 143 2.70 -15.73 -17.53
CA GLU A 143 2.95 -16.82 -16.60
C GLU A 143 2.57 -16.40 -15.17
N ARG A 144 2.86 -15.14 -14.81
CA ARG A 144 2.50 -14.57 -13.50
C ARG A 144 0.98 -14.50 -13.31
N MET A 145 0.24 -14.00 -14.30
CA MET A 145 -1.22 -13.93 -14.25
C MET A 145 -1.84 -15.33 -14.15
N LYS A 146 -1.35 -16.30 -14.92
CA LYS A 146 -1.79 -17.70 -14.82
C LYS A 146 -1.54 -18.28 -13.42
N LYS A 147 -0.33 -18.07 -12.87
CA LYS A 147 0.03 -18.55 -11.52
C LYS A 147 -0.86 -17.95 -10.43
N ASP A 148 -1.27 -16.70 -10.61
CA ASP A 148 -2.13 -15.99 -9.68
C ASP A 148 -3.63 -16.25 -9.93
N ASN A 149 -3.99 -17.10 -10.90
CA ASN A 149 -5.37 -17.36 -11.36
C ASN A 149 -6.12 -16.10 -11.78
N VAL A 150 -5.44 -15.17 -12.44
CA VAL A 150 -6.03 -13.93 -12.98
C VAL A 150 -6.24 -14.09 -14.49
N GLU A 151 -7.47 -13.85 -14.94
CA GLU A 151 -7.81 -13.89 -16.36
C GLU A 151 -7.30 -12.64 -17.09
N MET A 152 -6.87 -12.84 -18.33
CA MET A 152 -6.46 -11.75 -19.21
C MET A 152 -7.66 -11.22 -19.99
N ASP A 153 -7.90 -9.93 -19.91
CA ASP A 153 -8.91 -9.26 -20.72
C ASP A 153 -8.32 -8.79 -22.06
N GLU A 154 -9.14 -8.07 -22.85
CA GLU A 154 -8.72 -7.55 -24.14
C GLU A 154 -7.63 -6.48 -24.01
N GLU A 155 -7.69 -5.67 -22.94
CA GLU A 155 -6.69 -4.66 -22.68
C GLU A 155 -5.35 -5.31 -22.33
N THR A 156 -5.34 -6.33 -21.46
CA THR A 156 -4.13 -7.08 -21.10
C THR A 156 -3.42 -7.60 -22.35
N ARG A 157 -4.18 -8.25 -23.27
CA ARG A 157 -3.63 -8.78 -24.53
C ARG A 157 -3.04 -7.67 -25.40
N LYS A 158 -3.73 -6.53 -25.51
CA LYS A 158 -3.25 -5.37 -26.25
C LYS A 158 -1.94 -4.83 -25.66
N LEU A 159 -1.87 -4.64 -24.35
CA LEU A 159 -0.68 -4.13 -23.65
C LEU A 159 0.51 -5.09 -23.79
N ILE A 160 0.30 -6.40 -23.70
CA ILE A 160 1.34 -7.41 -23.95
C ILE A 160 1.88 -7.28 -25.39
N ARG A 161 1.00 -7.13 -26.38
CA ARG A 161 1.42 -6.97 -27.78
C ARG A 161 2.23 -5.70 -28.00
N ILE A 162 1.87 -4.59 -27.34
CA ILE A 162 2.62 -3.33 -27.41
C ILE A 162 4.00 -3.51 -26.78
N THR A 163 4.04 -4.03 -25.56
CA THR A 163 5.29 -4.16 -24.79
C THR A 163 6.25 -5.21 -25.36
N SER A 164 5.78 -6.22 -26.08
CA SER A 164 6.63 -7.23 -26.76
C SER A 164 7.58 -6.66 -27.82
N LYS A 165 7.34 -5.41 -28.26
CA LYS A 165 8.17 -4.69 -29.22
C LYS A 165 9.20 -3.78 -28.56
N MET A 166 9.22 -3.71 -27.23
CA MET A 166 10.09 -2.84 -26.45
C MET A 166 11.39 -3.54 -26.05
N THR A 167 12.36 -2.75 -25.58
CA THR A 167 13.64 -3.30 -25.10
C THR A 167 13.44 -4.12 -23.82
N VAL A 168 14.16 -5.24 -23.70
CA VAL A 168 14.16 -6.09 -22.51
C VAL A 168 14.85 -5.35 -21.37
N THR A 169 14.27 -5.35 -20.18
CA THR A 169 15.00 -4.92 -18.97
C THR A 169 16.13 -5.91 -18.70
N GLU A 170 17.36 -5.43 -18.67
CA GLU A 170 18.47 -6.19 -18.11
C GLU A 170 18.11 -6.56 -16.67
N VAL A 171 18.05 -7.87 -16.40
CA VAL A 171 17.97 -8.40 -15.03
C VAL A 171 19.21 -7.88 -14.31
N PRO A 172 19.12 -7.24 -13.13
CA PRO A 172 20.28 -7.04 -12.29
C PRO A 172 20.84 -8.43 -11.95
N ASN A 173 21.89 -8.82 -12.68
CA ASN A 173 22.63 -10.04 -12.42
C ASN A 173 23.14 -10.00 -10.98
N GLY A 174 22.75 -11.01 -10.21
CA GLY A 174 23.54 -11.56 -9.11
C GLY A 174 23.89 -10.62 -7.96
N VAL A 175 23.20 -10.79 -6.84
CA VAL A 175 23.94 -10.84 -5.57
C VAL A 175 24.13 -12.32 -5.27
N ALA A 176 25.36 -12.79 -5.49
CA ALA A 176 25.86 -14.04 -4.96
C ALA A 176 26.00 -13.94 -3.43
#